data_AF-A0AAD8F2F3-F1
#
_entry.id   AF-A0AAD8F2F3-F1
#
_cell.length_a   1.000
_cell.length_b   1.000
_cell.length_c   1.000
_cell.angle_alpha   90.00
_cell.angle_beta   90.00
_cell.angle_gamma   90.00
#
_symmetry.space_group_name_H-M   'P 1'
#
loop_
_entity.id
_entity.type
_entity.pdbx_description
1 polymer ?
#
loop_
_entity_poly.entity_id
_entity_poly.type
_entity_poly.pdbx_seq_one_letter_code
_entity_poly.pdbx_strand_id
1 'polypeptide(L)'
;DKGCTVDNPCKEQTNCYLNSSGVPVCYCDLGQEVDPSTPYDCIDVDLCNGSTCTDYCSEVKENISFACSCPSDKKLEADGVTCT
;
A
#
# COMPACT_ATOMS: atom_id res chain seq x y z
N ASP A 1 17.88 -15.24 -13.68
CA ASP A 1 17.78 -13.78 -13.81
C ASP A 1 17.09 -13.42 -15.11
N LYS A 2 16.04 -12.58 -14.99
CA LYS A 2 15.13 -12.02 -16.02
C LYS A 2 13.96 -12.89 -16.54
N GLY A 3 12.75 -12.50 -16.15
CA GLY A 3 11.61 -12.42 -17.08
C GLY A 3 10.19 -12.48 -16.48
N CYS A 4 9.47 -11.35 -16.50
CA CYS A 4 8.12 -11.32 -17.11
C CYS A 4 8.26 -10.81 -18.53
N THR A 5 7.62 -11.46 -19.49
CA THR A 5 7.85 -11.16 -20.91
C THR A 5 6.52 -10.96 -21.62
N VAL A 6 6.39 -10.07 -22.59
CA VAL A 6 7.40 -9.48 -23.51
C VAL A 6 7.12 -7.96 -23.61
N ASP A 7 7.91 -6.97 -23.20
CA ASP A 7 9.23 -6.81 -22.58
C ASP A 7 9.05 -6.02 -21.27
N ASN A 8 8.71 -6.74 -20.20
CA ASN A 8 8.60 -6.30 -18.81
C ASN A 8 8.01 -4.89 -18.56
N PRO A 9 6.69 -4.72 -18.71
CA PRO A 9 6.08 -3.40 -18.61
C PRO A 9 5.98 -2.89 -17.16
N CYS A 10 6.00 -3.80 -16.17
CA CYS A 10 5.91 -3.46 -14.76
C CYS A 10 7.16 -2.71 -14.30
N LYS A 11 6.95 -1.61 -13.57
CA LYS A 11 8.05 -0.79 -13.04
C LYS A 11 9.00 -1.58 -12.15
N GLU A 12 8.43 -2.42 -11.29
CA GLU A 12 9.16 -3.39 -10.46
C GLU A 12 9.26 -4.73 -11.23
N GLN A 13 10.43 -5.01 -11.81
CA GLN A 13 10.64 -6.16 -12.71
C GLN A 13 10.43 -7.54 -12.07
N THR A 14 10.33 -7.59 -10.75
CA THR A 14 10.12 -8.80 -9.94
C THR A 14 8.65 -9.06 -9.61
N ASN A 15 7.76 -8.08 -9.80
CA ASN A 15 6.39 -8.15 -9.30
C ASN A 15 5.40 -8.40 -10.44
N CYS A 16 5.59 -9.50 -11.15
CA CYS A 16 4.77 -9.81 -12.31
C CYS A 16 4.70 -11.31 -12.61
N TYR A 17 3.70 -11.72 -13.41
CA TYR A 17 3.54 -13.08 -13.92
C TYR A 17 2.83 -13.09 -15.27
N LEU A 18 2.82 -14.22 -15.99
CA LEU A 18 2.06 -14.39 -17.22
C LEU A 18 0.70 -15.04 -16.93
N ASN A 19 -0.38 -14.44 -17.39
CA ASN A 19 -1.70 -15.08 -17.32
C ASN A 19 -1.82 -16.25 -18.32
N SER A 20 -2.96 -16.95 -18.31
CA SER A 20 -3.21 -18.11 -19.18
C SER A 20 -3.11 -17.83 -20.69
N SER A 21 -3.17 -16.55 -21.08
CA SER A 21 -3.04 -16.09 -22.47
C SER A 21 -1.62 -15.61 -22.82
N GLY A 22 -0.67 -15.73 -21.89
CA GLY A 22 0.71 -15.26 -22.05
C GLY A 22 0.87 -13.75 -21.95
N VAL A 23 -0.10 -13.03 -21.38
CA VAL A 23 -0.03 -11.57 -21.17
C VAL A 23 0.60 -11.29 -19.81
N PRO A 24 1.58 -10.35 -19.71
CA PRO A 24 2.17 -9.98 -18.43
C PRO A 24 1.15 -9.24 -17.57
N VAL A 25 1.04 -9.66 -16.32
CA VAL A 25 0.22 -9.04 -15.27
C VAL A 25 1.16 -8.63 -14.14
N CYS A 26 1.07 -7.36 -13.74
CA CYS A 26 1.79 -6.85 -12.58
C CYS A 26 1.00 -7.15 -11.31
N TYR A 27 1.71 -7.43 -10.23
CA TYR A 27 1.17 -7.37 -8.89
C TYR A 27 2.02 -6.40 -8.08
N CYS A 28 1.56 -6.04 -6.91
CA CYS A 28 2.26 -5.11 -6.04
C CYS A 28 2.67 -5.80 -4.75
N ASP A 29 3.68 -5.22 -4.09
CA ASP A 29 4.06 -5.66 -2.77
C ASP A 29 2.95 -5.37 -1.77
N LEU A 30 3.06 -5.97 -0.58
CA LEU A 30 2.08 -5.75 0.47
C LEU A 30 2.07 -4.26 0.87
N GLY A 31 0.89 -3.66 0.97
CA GLY A 31 0.73 -2.22 1.21
C GLY A 31 0.63 -1.38 -0.06
N GLN A 32 0.68 -2.00 -1.23
CA GLN A 32 0.52 -1.33 -2.51
C GLN A 32 -0.59 -1.96 -3.35
N GLU A 33 -1.11 -1.18 -4.29
CA GLU A 33 -2.07 -1.64 -5.30
C GLU A 33 -1.68 -1.17 -6.70
N VAL A 34 -2.15 -1.90 -7.71
CA VAL A 34 -1.89 -1.54 -9.11
C VAL A 34 -2.67 -0.27 -9.45
N ASP A 35 -1.99 0.74 -9.99
CA ASP A 35 -2.65 1.97 -10.41
C ASP A 35 -3.69 1.66 -11.51
N PRO A 36 -4.98 2.00 -11.31
CA PRO A 36 -6.02 1.72 -12.29
C PRO A 36 -5.85 2.53 -13.59
N SER A 37 -5.11 3.65 -13.56
CA SER A 37 -4.79 4.50 -14.71
C SER A 37 -3.53 4.02 -15.43
N THR A 38 -2.57 3.47 -14.69
CA THR A 38 -1.31 2.93 -15.20
C THR A 38 -1.06 1.53 -14.62
N PRO A 39 -1.59 0.46 -15.24
CA PRO A 39 -1.61 -0.89 -14.67
C PRO A 39 -0.24 -1.59 -14.57
N TYR A 40 0.82 -0.81 -14.76
CA TYR A 40 2.23 -1.20 -14.69
C TYR A 40 2.96 -0.58 -13.50
N ASP A 41 2.31 0.35 -12.80
CA ASP A 41 2.81 1.01 -11.61
C ASP A 41 2.08 0.49 -10.38
N CYS A 42 2.83 0.38 -9.29
CA CYS A 42 2.29 0.16 -7.96
C CYS A 42 2.22 1.51 -7.25
N ILE A 43 1.03 1.84 -6.78
CA ILE A 43 0.78 2.99 -5.92
C ILE A 43 0.62 2.51 -4.50
N ASP A 44 0.99 3.40 -3.60
CA ASP A 44 0.83 3.18 -2.18
C ASP A 44 -0.66 3.14 -1.80
N VAL A 45 -1.05 2.14 -1.01
CA VAL A 45 -2.38 2.13 -0.41
C VAL A 45 -2.32 3.02 0.81
N ASP A 46 -2.88 4.23 0.70
CA ASP A 46 -3.00 5.14 1.83
C ASP A 46 -3.94 4.52 2.90
N LEU A 47 -3.35 3.87 3.90
CA LEU A 47 -4.05 3.25 5.02
C LEU A 47 -4.64 4.28 5.97
N CYS A 48 -4.23 5.54 5.86
CA CYS A 48 -4.79 6.66 6.60
C CYS A 48 -5.95 7.34 5.86
N ASN A 49 -6.19 7.02 4.60
CA ASN A 49 -7.33 7.55 3.87
C ASN A 49 -8.65 7.03 4.48
N GLY A 50 -9.50 7.96 4.93
CA GLY A 50 -10.73 7.60 5.66
C GLY A 50 -10.49 7.06 7.07
N SER A 51 -9.31 7.30 7.64
CA SER A 51 -8.94 6.86 8.99
C SER A 51 -9.96 7.29 10.05
N THR A 52 -10.19 6.42 11.02
CA THR A 52 -11.01 6.67 12.20
C THR A 52 -10.22 7.31 13.35
N CYS A 53 -8.91 7.56 13.17
CA CYS A 53 -8.10 8.24 14.17
C CYS A 53 -8.69 9.63 14.49
N THR A 54 -8.78 9.98 15.78
CA THR A 54 -9.34 11.27 16.19
C THR A 54 -8.44 12.44 15.81
N ASP A 55 -7.12 12.30 15.99
CA ASP A 55 -6.15 13.36 15.73
C ASP A 55 -5.20 12.99 14.59
N TYR A 56 -4.22 12.12 14.84
CA TYR A 56 -3.20 11.79 13.84
C TYR A 56 -3.26 10.32 13.44
N CYS A 57 -3.17 10.06 12.14
CA CYS A 57 -2.91 8.74 11.57
C CYS A 57 -1.50 8.72 10.97
N SER A 58 -0.79 7.61 11.12
CA SER A 58 0.49 7.40 10.47
C SER A 58 0.63 5.96 10.03
N GLU A 59 1.10 5.77 8.81
CA GLU A 59 1.43 4.45 8.29
C GLU A 59 2.67 3.90 8.99
N VAL A 60 2.64 2.61 9.29
CA VAL A 60 3.68 1.87 10.01
C VAL A 60 3.95 0.55 9.30
N LYS A 61 5.22 0.13 9.33
CA LYS A 61 5.71 -1.07 8.62
C LYS A 61 5.50 -0.99 7.10
N GLU A 62 6.14 -0.03 6.45
CA GLU A 62 6.16 0.08 4.97
C GLU A 62 4.75 -0.01 4.36
N ASN A 63 3.81 0.75 4.94
CA ASN A 63 2.44 0.91 4.43
C ASN A 63 1.60 -0.39 4.47
N ILE A 64 1.98 -1.33 5.34
CA ILE A 64 1.24 -2.58 5.61
C ILE A 64 0.27 -2.42 6.80
N SER A 65 0.52 -1.44 7.66
CA SER A 65 -0.34 -1.14 8.81
C SER A 65 -0.37 0.36 9.08
N PHE A 66 -1.29 0.82 9.91
CA PHE A 66 -1.30 2.20 10.40
C PHE A 66 -1.48 2.22 11.91
N ALA A 67 -1.14 3.35 12.53
CA ALA A 67 -1.38 3.60 13.94
C ALA A 67 -1.91 5.02 14.13
N CYS A 68 -2.80 5.17 15.11
CA CYS A 68 -3.23 6.49 15.56
C CYS A 68 -2.26 7.02 16.62
N SER A 69 -2.09 8.34 16.65
CA SER A 69 -1.35 9.03 17.69
C SER A 69 -2.03 10.34 18.08
N CYS A 70 -1.70 10.82 19.28
CA CYS A 70 -2.33 12.00 19.87
C CYS A 70 -1.31 13.14 20.03
N PRO A 71 -1.79 14.40 20.04
CA PRO A 71 -0.95 15.53 20.44
C PRO A 71 -0.48 15.37 21.90
N SER A 72 0.58 16.09 22.26
CA SER A 72 1.30 15.91 23.53
C SER A 72 0.46 16.13 24.79
N ASP A 73 -0.67 16.80 24.69
CA ASP A 73 -1.60 17.11 25.78
C ASP A 73 -2.72 16.07 25.95
N LYS A 74 -2.84 15.10 25.03
CA LYS A 74 -3.84 14.03 25.06
C LYS A 74 -3.20 12.65 25.19
N LYS A 75 -4.02 11.66 25.53
CA LYS A 75 -3.65 10.24 25.56
C LYS A 75 -4.49 9.43 24.59
N LEU A 76 -3.86 8.45 23.98
CA LEU A 76 -4.56 7.48 23.14
C LEU A 76 -5.30 6.50 24.05
N GLU A 77 -6.59 6.38 23.83
CA GLU A 77 -7.46 5.45 24.53
C GLU A 77 -7.14 3.99 24.16
N ALA A 78 -7.66 3.06 24.96
CA ALA A 78 -7.43 1.62 24.74
C ALA A 78 -8.06 1.09 23.44
N ASP A 79 -8.97 1.84 22.82
CA ASP A 79 -9.51 1.53 21.50
C ASP A 79 -8.52 1.77 20.35
N GLY A 80 -7.40 2.45 20.65
CA GLY A 80 -6.33 2.71 19.71
C GLY A 80 -6.67 3.76 18.64
N VAL A 81 -7.79 4.48 18.76
CA VAL A 81 -8.25 5.48 17.78
C VAL A 81 -8.69 6.81 18.40
N THR A 82 -9.15 6.80 19.66
CA THR A 82 -9.63 8.00 20.34
C THR A 82 -8.53 8.68 21.17
N CYS A 83 -8.47 10.01 21.10
CA CYS A 83 -7.54 10.83 21.88
C CYS A 83 -8.31 11.74 22.85
N THR A 84 -7.99 11.67 24.16
CA THR A 84 -8.60 12.52 25.20
C THR A 84 -7.59 13.21 26.10
#